data_AF-A0A960ZTK1-F1
#
_entry.id   AF-A0A960ZTK1-F1
#
_cell.length_a   1.000
_cell.length_b   1.000
_cell.length_c   1.000
_cell.angle_alpha   90.00
_cell.angle_beta   90.00
_cell.angle_gamma   90.00
#
_symmetry.space_group_name_H-M   'P 1'
#
loop_
_entity.id
_entity.type
_entity.pdbx_description
1 polymer ?
#
loop_
_entity_poly.entity_id
_entity_poly.type
_entity_poly.pdbx_seq_one_letter_code
_entity_poly.pdbx_strand_id
1 'polypeptide(L)'
;ERALLPEDTQIVKMRYHTVTSDPARKDDAHVTIVLAGAERRSIHRPEVCLTGQGWSILNAETIPVEIRPGQTLKVRDLYIEKPIYMNAGDTKTRRLRAHYVYWFVGTDVTTPSHLDRILLSTWDSVFRNVNHRWAYPSVMAYVTEGFTPEEIGQRTRNSAETMEMITGLIKELVPTFQRDFAQPKAVALDVAAKH
;
A
#
# COMPACT_ATOMS: atom_id res chain seq x y z
N GLU A 1 -9.08 -7.95 14.38
CA GLU A 1 -8.51 -6.71 13.83
C GLU A 1 -9.45 -5.51 13.95
N ARG A 2 -10.68 -5.53 13.39
CA ARG A 2 -11.67 -4.43 13.55
C ARG A 2 -12.02 -4.06 15.00
N ALA A 3 -11.98 -5.02 15.92
CA ALA A 3 -12.28 -4.81 17.35
C ALA A 3 -11.14 -4.13 18.15
N LEU A 4 -10.01 -3.82 17.51
CA LEU A 4 -8.82 -3.23 18.16
C LEU A 4 -8.48 -1.83 17.63
N LEU A 5 -9.32 -1.26 16.76
CA LEU A 5 -9.08 0.07 16.20
C LEU A 5 -9.88 1.13 16.99
N PRO A 6 -9.30 2.32 17.23
CA PRO A 6 -10.05 3.46 17.74
C PRO A 6 -11.32 3.72 16.89
N GLU A 7 -12.43 4.09 17.53
CA GLU A 7 -13.76 4.21 16.89
C GLU A 7 -13.80 5.16 15.69
N ASP A 8 -12.85 6.09 15.60
CA ASP A 8 -12.72 7.09 14.55
C ASP A 8 -11.82 6.68 13.37
N THR A 9 -11.27 5.45 13.41
CA THR A 9 -10.50 4.87 12.30
C THR A 9 -11.45 4.42 11.19
N GLN A 10 -11.30 4.98 10.00
CA GLN A 10 -12.13 4.61 8.85
C GLN A 10 -11.37 3.72 7.89
N ILE A 11 -12.00 2.65 7.41
CA ILE A 11 -11.41 1.74 6.42
C ILE A 11 -12.36 1.62 5.25
N VAL A 12 -11.88 1.99 4.06
CA VAL A 12 -12.55 1.73 2.79
C VAL A 12 -11.83 0.58 2.11
N LYS A 13 -12.56 -0.45 1.66
CA LYS A 13 -12.03 -1.57 0.86
C LYS A 13 -12.73 -1.63 -0.50
N MET A 14 -11.94 -1.77 -1.55
CA MET A 14 -12.40 -1.83 -2.94
C MET A 14 -11.72 -3.00 -3.63
N ARG A 15 -12.43 -3.64 -4.55
CA ARG A 15 -11.90 -4.74 -5.37
C ARG A 15 -12.04 -4.36 -6.83
N TYR A 16 -10.91 -4.29 -7.53
CA TYR A 16 -10.83 -4.04 -8.95
C TYR A 16 -10.60 -5.36 -9.66
N HIS A 17 -11.43 -5.66 -10.65
CA HIS A 17 -11.30 -6.89 -11.42
C HIS A 17 -11.77 -6.69 -12.85
N THR A 18 -11.22 -7.49 -13.77
CA THR A 18 -11.72 -7.53 -15.15
C THR A 18 -13.14 -8.07 -15.15
N VAL A 19 -14.07 -7.36 -15.79
CA VAL A 19 -15.46 -7.82 -15.95
C VAL A 19 -15.50 -8.92 -17.02
N THR A 20 -15.29 -10.16 -16.58
CA THR A 20 -15.29 -11.36 -17.43
C THR A 20 -15.65 -12.58 -16.60
N SER A 21 -16.32 -13.55 -17.23
CA SER A 21 -16.57 -14.89 -16.66
C SER A 21 -15.42 -15.87 -16.91
N ASP A 22 -14.50 -15.53 -17.81
CA ASP A 22 -13.35 -16.35 -18.18
C ASP A 22 -12.16 -16.08 -17.23
N PRO A 23 -11.76 -17.04 -16.38
CA PRO A 23 -10.65 -16.87 -15.45
C PRO A 23 -9.34 -16.53 -16.15
N ALA A 24 -9.08 -17.05 -17.36
CA ALA A 24 -7.84 -16.83 -18.10
C ALA A 24 -7.68 -15.38 -18.59
N ARG A 25 -8.74 -14.57 -18.48
CA ARG A 25 -8.73 -13.13 -18.81
C ARG A 25 -8.99 -12.25 -17.58
N LYS A 26 -9.14 -12.84 -16.40
CA LYS A 26 -9.53 -12.11 -15.19
C LYS A 26 -8.32 -11.61 -14.42
N ASP A 27 -8.34 -10.31 -14.13
CA ASP A 27 -7.42 -9.66 -13.20
C ASP A 27 -8.15 -9.39 -11.89
N ASP A 28 -7.41 -9.36 -10.78
CA ASP A 28 -7.95 -9.02 -9.48
C ASP A 28 -6.93 -8.26 -8.63
N ALA A 29 -7.36 -7.14 -8.06
CA ALA A 29 -6.58 -6.34 -7.14
C ALA A 29 -7.47 -5.82 -6.01
N HIS A 30 -6.92 -5.83 -4.80
CA HIS A 30 -7.57 -5.31 -3.61
C HIS A 30 -6.94 -3.97 -3.24
N VAL A 31 -7.76 -2.93 -3.22
CA VAL A 31 -7.35 -1.58 -2.82
C VAL A 31 -7.97 -1.27 -1.46
N THR A 32 -7.17 -0.77 -0.53
CA THR A 32 -7.63 -0.35 0.79
C THR A 32 -7.15 1.06 1.07
N ILE A 33 -7.98 1.87 1.71
CA ILE A 33 -7.58 3.15 2.30
C ILE A 33 -7.97 3.10 3.77
N VAL A 34 -6.97 3.23 4.64
CA VAL A 34 -7.18 3.41 6.08
C VAL A 34 -6.95 4.87 6.41
N LEU A 35 -7.94 5.54 6.99
CA LEU A 35 -7.84 6.91 7.50
C LEU A 35 -7.67 6.85 9.01
N ALA A 36 -6.61 7.49 9.50
CA ALA A 36 -6.38 7.65 10.92
C ALA A 36 -7.52 8.44 11.55
N GLY A 37 -7.85 8.06 12.78
CA GLY A 37 -8.64 8.86 13.70
C GLY A 37 -7.92 10.12 14.17
N ALA A 38 -8.55 10.84 15.10
CA ALA A 38 -7.93 11.89 15.90
C ALA A 38 -6.73 11.37 16.72
N GLU A 39 -6.73 10.08 17.08
CA GLU A 39 -5.59 9.45 17.74
C GLU A 39 -4.51 9.03 16.74
N ARG A 40 -3.29 9.58 16.92
CA ARG A 40 -2.11 9.40 16.04
C ARG A 40 -1.63 7.95 15.87
N ARG A 41 -2.07 7.03 16.73
CA ARG A 41 -1.62 5.62 16.77
C ARG A 41 -2.58 4.64 16.08
N SER A 42 -3.68 5.13 15.51
CA SER A 42 -4.73 4.30 14.90
C SER A 42 -4.29 3.48 13.67
N ILE A 43 -3.19 3.85 13.00
CA ILE A 43 -2.67 3.12 11.84
C ILE A 43 -1.41 2.34 12.23
N HIS A 44 -1.54 1.02 12.31
CA HIS A 44 -0.45 0.09 12.60
C HIS A 44 0.50 -0.08 11.40
N ARG A 45 1.72 -0.57 11.67
CA ARG A 45 2.71 -0.87 10.62
C ARG A 45 2.22 -2.06 9.76
N PRO A 46 2.13 -1.91 8.42
CA PRO A 46 1.62 -2.95 7.53
C PRO A 46 2.36 -4.28 7.65
N GLU A 47 3.67 -4.25 7.81
CA GLU A 47 4.52 -5.43 7.99
C GLU A 47 4.12 -6.26 9.22
N VAL A 48 3.61 -5.62 10.28
CA VAL A 48 3.14 -6.33 11.48
C VAL A 48 1.78 -6.95 11.22
N CYS A 49 0.87 -6.22 10.58
CA CYS A 49 -0.46 -6.74 10.24
C CYS A 49 -0.38 -7.93 9.29
N LEU A 50 0.46 -7.83 8.24
CA LEU A 50 0.63 -8.90 7.25
C LEU A 50 1.21 -10.16 7.88
N THR A 51 2.25 -10.03 8.72
CA THR A 51 2.81 -11.19 9.43
C THR A 51 1.82 -11.81 10.42
N GLY A 52 1.05 -10.99 11.14
CA GLY A 52 -0.06 -11.45 11.98
C GLY A 52 -1.19 -12.16 11.21
N GLN A 53 -1.34 -11.88 9.92
CA GLN A 53 -2.28 -12.56 9.00
C GLN A 53 -1.68 -13.81 8.34
N GLY A 54 -0.48 -14.22 8.75
CA GLY A 54 0.18 -15.44 8.27
C GLY A 54 1.02 -15.26 7.00
N TRP A 55 1.31 -14.03 6.59
CA TRP A 55 2.24 -13.76 5.49
C TRP A 55 3.69 -13.69 5.98
N SER A 56 4.60 -14.21 5.18
CA SER A 56 6.05 -13.97 5.29
C SER A 56 6.46 -12.90 4.30
N ILE A 57 7.29 -11.94 4.72
CA ILE A 57 7.86 -10.92 3.83
C ILE A 57 9.15 -11.50 3.22
N LEU A 58 9.17 -11.64 1.90
CA LEU A 58 10.29 -12.17 1.13
C LEU A 58 11.25 -11.06 0.69
N ASN A 59 10.69 -9.95 0.20
CA ASN A 59 11.45 -8.76 -0.17
C ASN A 59 10.64 -7.53 0.20
N ALA A 60 11.34 -6.43 0.43
CA ALA A 60 10.70 -5.17 0.67
C ALA A 60 11.56 -4.04 0.10
N GLU A 61 11.06 -3.33 -0.90
CA GLU A 61 11.76 -2.21 -1.55
C GLU A 61 10.91 -0.93 -1.65
N THR A 62 11.53 0.18 -2.02
CA THR A 62 10.83 1.44 -2.34
C THR A 62 10.93 1.66 -3.83
N ILE A 63 9.80 1.81 -4.49
CA ILE A 63 9.75 1.99 -5.95
C ILE A 63 9.12 3.34 -6.31
N PRO A 64 9.59 3.99 -7.39
CA PRO A 64 8.94 5.16 -7.97
C PRO A 64 7.79 4.74 -8.89
N VAL A 65 6.65 5.42 -8.79
CA VAL A 65 5.50 5.28 -9.70
C VAL A 65 5.18 6.65 -10.28
N GLU A 66 5.32 6.82 -11.59
CA GLU A 66 4.89 8.06 -12.26
C GLU A 66 3.37 8.06 -12.40
N ILE A 67 2.74 8.96 -11.67
CA ILE A 67 1.28 9.06 -11.51
C ILE A 67 0.67 10.15 -12.42
N ARG A 68 1.47 11.14 -12.81
CA ARG A 68 1.19 12.15 -13.85
C ARG A 68 2.53 12.56 -14.47
N PRO A 69 2.55 13.14 -15.68
CA PRO A 69 3.79 13.62 -16.30
C PRO A 69 4.61 14.50 -15.33
N GLY A 70 5.82 14.06 -15.00
CA GLY A 70 6.73 14.78 -14.10
C GLY A 70 6.38 14.70 -12.60
N GLN A 71 5.41 13.85 -12.23
CA GLN A 71 4.99 13.64 -10.85
C GLN A 71 5.17 12.17 -10.46
N THR A 72 6.10 11.92 -9.56
CA THR A 72 6.46 10.57 -9.10
C THR A 72 6.07 10.37 -7.64
N LEU A 73 5.28 9.33 -7.41
CA LEU A 73 4.96 8.83 -6.08
C LEU A 73 5.96 7.74 -5.68
N LYS A 74 6.57 7.87 -4.49
CA LYS A 74 7.36 6.78 -3.91
C LYS A 74 6.45 5.90 -3.08
N VAL A 75 6.41 4.61 -3.39
CA VAL A 75 5.63 3.61 -2.67
C VAL A 75 6.54 2.51 -2.13
N ARG A 76 6.11 1.85 -1.06
CA ARG A 76 6.74 0.65 -0.53
C ARG A 76 6.10 -0.56 -1.21
N ASP A 77 6.90 -1.43 -1.79
CA ASP A 77 6.46 -2.77 -2.18
C ASP A 77 6.93 -3.79 -1.14
N LEU A 78 6.01 -4.65 -0.71
CA LEU A 78 6.29 -5.85 0.04
C LEU A 78 5.94 -7.06 -0.82
N TYR A 79 6.97 -7.78 -1.25
CA TYR A 79 6.77 -9.10 -1.85
C TYR A 79 6.61 -10.13 -0.75
N ILE A 80 5.45 -10.77 -0.70
CA ILE A 80 5.04 -11.62 0.43
C ILE A 80 4.56 -12.99 -0.03
N GLU A 81 4.64 -13.98 0.86
CA GLU A 81 4.11 -15.31 0.61
C GLU A 81 3.39 -15.92 1.81
N LYS A 82 2.45 -16.83 1.57
CA LYS A 82 1.84 -17.66 2.62
C LYS A 82 1.51 -19.06 2.10
N PRO A 83 1.51 -20.08 2.98
CA PRO A 83 1.01 -21.40 2.60
C PRO A 83 -0.51 -21.37 2.40
N ILE A 84 -1.00 -22.06 1.37
CA ILE A 84 -2.41 -22.29 1.10
C ILE A 84 -2.67 -23.78 0.84
N TYR A 85 -3.85 -24.25 1.19
CA TYR A 85 -4.38 -25.54 0.77
C TYR A 85 -5.25 -25.33 -0.47
N MET A 86 -5.11 -26.17 -1.49
CA MET A 86 -5.89 -26.01 -2.72
C MET A 86 -7.30 -26.54 -2.57
N ASN A 87 -7.45 -27.67 -1.85
CA ASN A 87 -8.73 -28.29 -1.56
C ASN A 87 -8.89 -28.54 -0.06
N ALA A 88 -10.15 -28.62 0.36
CA ALA A 88 -10.49 -29.03 1.71
C ALA A 88 -9.99 -30.47 1.96
N GLY A 89 -9.15 -30.65 2.99
CA GLY A 89 -8.58 -31.94 3.36
C GLY A 89 -7.18 -32.21 2.76
N ASP A 90 -6.63 -31.30 1.97
CA ASP A 90 -5.25 -31.43 1.49
C ASP A 90 -4.25 -31.42 2.66
N THR A 91 -3.27 -32.32 2.62
CA THR A 91 -2.15 -32.36 3.58
C THR A 91 -0.93 -31.59 3.09
N LYS A 92 -0.89 -31.24 1.80
CA LYS A 92 0.21 -30.49 1.17
C LYS A 92 -0.21 -29.06 0.90
N THR A 93 0.63 -28.12 1.33
CA THR A 93 0.43 -26.69 1.08
C THR A 93 1.17 -26.23 -0.17
N ARG A 94 0.57 -25.34 -0.95
CA ARG A 94 1.25 -24.55 -1.99
C ARG A 94 1.59 -23.16 -1.46
N ARG A 95 2.55 -22.47 -2.07
CA ARG A 95 2.90 -21.09 -1.71
C ARG A 95 2.13 -20.12 -2.59
N LEU A 96 1.23 -19.34 -2.00
CA LEU A 96 0.63 -18.18 -2.64
C LEU A 96 1.53 -16.98 -2.41
N ARG A 97 1.87 -16.27 -3.47
CA ARG A 97 2.67 -15.05 -3.41
C ARG A 97 1.85 -13.84 -3.82
N ALA A 98 2.25 -12.67 -3.34
CA ALA A 98 1.58 -11.41 -3.62
C ALA A 98 2.56 -10.24 -3.56
N HIS A 99 2.22 -9.19 -4.26
CA HIS A 99 2.75 -7.86 -3.98
C HIS A 99 1.75 -7.08 -3.15
N TYR A 100 2.24 -6.41 -2.13
CA TYR A 100 1.47 -5.54 -1.27
C TYR A 100 2.14 -4.17 -1.25
N VAL A 101 1.60 -3.25 -2.04
CA VAL A 101 2.18 -1.94 -2.30
C VAL A 101 1.44 -0.89 -1.52
N TYR A 102 2.14 -0.02 -0.80
CA TYR A 102 1.52 0.99 0.04
C TYR A 102 2.32 2.29 0.16
N TRP A 103 1.66 3.34 0.63
CA TRP A 103 2.29 4.60 1.03
C TRP A 103 1.47 5.28 2.13
N PHE A 104 2.04 6.30 2.77
CA PHE A 104 1.35 7.13 3.75
C PHE A 104 1.16 8.53 3.21
N VAL A 105 -0.04 9.08 3.36
CA VAL A 105 -0.39 10.43 2.92
C VAL A 105 -0.74 11.26 4.15
N GLY A 106 0.01 12.32 4.39
CA GLY A 106 -0.28 13.35 5.40
C GLY A 106 -0.95 14.56 4.76
N THR A 107 -1.08 15.64 5.51
CA THR A 107 -1.71 16.89 5.04
C THR A 107 -0.98 17.50 3.84
N ASP A 108 0.35 17.54 3.91
CA ASP A 108 1.23 18.11 2.89
C ASP A 108 2.51 17.26 2.74
N VAL A 109 2.41 15.94 2.92
CA VAL A 109 3.55 15.04 2.79
C VAL A 109 3.11 13.65 2.35
N THR A 110 3.98 12.93 1.66
CA THR A 110 3.80 11.50 1.37
C THR A 110 5.10 10.76 1.64
N THR A 111 5.02 9.58 2.27
CA THR A 111 6.19 8.74 2.56
C THR A 111 5.89 7.25 2.41
N PRO A 112 6.82 6.44 1.86
CA PRO A 112 6.70 4.98 1.84
C PRO A 112 7.09 4.34 3.19
N SER A 113 7.65 5.09 4.13
CA SER A 113 8.23 4.56 5.37
C SER A 113 7.36 4.87 6.58
N HIS A 114 7.01 3.84 7.34
CA HIS A 114 6.29 4.00 8.61
C HIS A 114 7.13 4.73 9.66
N LEU A 115 8.46 4.55 9.64
CA LEU A 115 9.36 5.25 10.56
C LEU A 115 9.43 6.74 10.20
N ASP A 116 9.56 7.06 8.91
CA ASP A 116 9.57 8.44 8.44
C ASP A 116 8.24 9.12 8.76
N ARG A 117 7.12 8.40 8.63
CA ARG A 117 5.80 8.89 9.07
C ARG A 117 5.81 9.31 10.54
N ILE A 118 6.37 8.49 11.43
CA ILE A 118 6.46 8.80 12.87
C ILE A 118 7.35 10.02 13.10
N LEU A 119 8.52 10.07 12.44
CA LEU A 119 9.48 11.17 12.57
C LEU A 119 8.91 12.49 12.06
N LEU A 120 8.32 12.50 10.86
CA LEU A 120 7.65 13.67 10.27
C LEU A 120 6.50 14.15 11.16
N SER A 121 5.63 13.25 11.61
CA SER A 121 4.52 13.61 12.50
C SER A 121 4.99 14.26 13.80
N THR A 122 6.10 13.75 14.35
CA THR A 122 6.68 14.29 15.59
C THR A 122 7.29 15.66 15.32
N TRP A 123 8.02 15.81 14.22
CA TRP A 123 8.67 17.06 13.85
C TRP A 123 7.66 18.15 13.47
N ASP A 124 6.71 17.87 12.57
CA ASP A 124 5.70 18.84 12.12
C ASP A 124 4.74 19.26 13.25
N SER A 125 4.41 18.35 14.18
CA SER A 125 3.61 18.71 15.36
C SER A 125 4.36 19.62 16.32
N VAL A 126 5.68 19.45 16.47
CA VAL A 126 6.49 20.21 17.43
C VAL A 126 6.89 21.56 16.84
N PHE A 127 7.28 21.59 15.57
CA PHE A 127 7.88 22.78 14.94
C PHE A 127 6.92 23.55 14.02
N ARG A 128 5.85 22.93 13.52
CA ARG A 128 4.88 23.55 12.60
C ARG A 128 3.46 23.57 13.12
N ASN A 129 3.21 23.01 14.31
CA ASN A 129 1.88 22.83 14.89
C ASN A 129 0.87 22.15 13.94
N VAL A 130 1.35 21.26 13.06
CA VAL A 130 0.50 20.50 12.12
C VAL A 130 0.17 19.14 12.73
N ASN A 131 -1.11 18.79 12.75
CA ASN A 131 -1.57 17.46 13.15
C ASN A 131 -2.10 16.72 11.91
N HIS A 132 -1.27 15.85 11.32
CA HIS A 132 -1.67 15.08 10.14
C HIS A 132 -2.74 14.05 10.49
N ARG A 133 -3.88 14.11 9.78
CA ARG A 133 -4.80 12.97 9.70
C ARG A 133 -4.30 12.05 8.59
N TRP A 134 -3.41 11.13 8.96
CA TRP A 134 -2.77 10.24 7.99
C TRP A 134 -3.79 9.34 7.28
N ALA A 135 -3.64 9.22 5.97
CA ALA A 135 -4.21 8.14 5.19
C ALA A 135 -3.13 7.12 4.87
N TYR A 136 -3.56 5.87 4.74
CA TYR A 136 -2.73 4.73 4.39
C TYR A 136 -3.41 3.96 3.26
N PRO A 137 -3.13 4.34 1.99
CA PRO A 137 -3.55 3.56 0.85
C PRO A 137 -2.65 2.34 0.64
N SER A 138 -3.25 1.23 0.21
CA SER A 138 -2.53 0.06 -0.25
C SER A 138 -3.24 -0.65 -1.40
N VAL A 139 -2.46 -1.33 -2.23
CA VAL A 139 -2.89 -2.18 -3.33
C VAL A 139 -2.24 -3.54 -3.17
N MET A 140 -3.04 -4.60 -3.24
CA MET A 140 -2.58 -5.97 -3.18
C MET A 140 -3.05 -6.76 -4.39
N ALA A 141 -2.14 -7.48 -5.04
CA ALA A 141 -2.47 -8.45 -6.07
C ALA A 141 -1.61 -9.70 -5.93
N TYR A 142 -2.17 -10.85 -6.34
CA TYR A 142 -1.48 -12.13 -6.27
C TYR A 142 -0.57 -12.33 -7.48
N VAL A 143 0.60 -12.93 -7.22
CA VAL A 143 1.43 -13.52 -8.26
C VAL A 143 0.87 -14.92 -8.52
N THR A 144 0.25 -15.10 -9.67
CA THR A 144 -0.52 -16.30 -10.03
C THR A 144 0.28 -17.29 -10.88
N GLU A 145 1.53 -16.96 -11.23
CA GLU A 145 2.47 -17.90 -11.83
C GLU A 145 2.58 -19.19 -10.99
N GLY A 146 2.56 -20.31 -11.71
CA GLY A 146 2.52 -21.64 -11.12
C GLY A 146 1.11 -22.15 -10.83
N PHE A 147 0.07 -21.32 -10.87
CA PHE A 147 -1.33 -21.73 -10.75
C PHE A 147 -2.03 -21.70 -12.11
N THR A 148 -2.95 -22.63 -12.35
CA THR A 148 -3.84 -22.52 -13.51
C THR A 148 -4.92 -21.47 -13.26
N PRO A 149 -5.49 -20.84 -14.30
CA PRO A 149 -6.56 -19.88 -14.10
C PRO A 149 -7.79 -20.43 -13.39
N GLU A 150 -8.06 -21.72 -13.53
CA GLU A 150 -9.16 -22.42 -12.87
C GLU A 150 -8.89 -22.59 -11.37
N GLU A 151 -7.63 -22.81 -10.97
CA GLU A 151 -7.23 -22.99 -9.57
C GLU A 151 -7.39 -21.70 -8.74
N ILE A 152 -7.02 -20.55 -9.31
CA ILE A 152 -6.95 -19.27 -8.59
C ILE A 152 -8.01 -18.25 -9.03
N GLY A 153 -8.77 -18.57 -10.09
CA GLY A 153 -9.84 -17.74 -10.64
C GLY A 153 -9.34 -16.45 -11.32
N GLN A 154 -8.08 -16.43 -11.76
CA GLN A 154 -7.42 -15.28 -12.38
C GLN A 154 -6.42 -15.73 -13.43
N ARG A 155 -6.10 -14.87 -14.38
CA ARG A 155 -5.10 -15.17 -15.39
C ARG A 155 -3.73 -15.33 -14.76
N THR A 156 -2.88 -16.11 -15.41
CA THR A 156 -1.49 -16.29 -14.98
C THR A 156 -0.72 -14.97 -15.14
N ARG A 157 -0.04 -14.55 -14.08
CA ARG A 157 0.89 -13.44 -14.01
C ARG A 157 2.11 -13.79 -13.17
N ASN A 158 3.29 -13.51 -13.69
CA ASN A 158 4.51 -13.49 -12.90
C ASN A 158 4.59 -12.24 -12.00
N SER A 159 5.64 -12.14 -11.20
CA SER A 159 5.85 -11.02 -10.27
C SER A 159 5.94 -9.66 -10.98
N ALA A 160 6.66 -9.58 -12.10
CA ALA A 160 6.81 -8.33 -12.85
C ALA A 160 5.48 -7.86 -13.47
N GLU A 161 4.74 -8.76 -14.11
CA GLU A 161 3.42 -8.47 -14.69
C GLU A 161 2.41 -8.05 -13.60
N THR A 162 2.52 -8.64 -12.41
CA THR A 162 1.68 -8.27 -11.26
C THR A 162 2.01 -6.84 -10.80
N MET A 163 3.28 -6.47 -10.76
CA MET A 163 3.71 -5.12 -10.42
C MET A 163 3.35 -4.08 -11.48
N GLU A 164 3.41 -4.42 -12.76
CA GLU A 164 2.91 -3.55 -13.83
C GLU A 164 1.42 -3.27 -13.66
N MET A 165 0.62 -4.29 -13.36
CA MET A 165 -0.80 -4.11 -13.07
C MET A 165 -1.04 -3.21 -11.84
N ILE A 166 -0.33 -3.45 -10.74
CA ILE A 166 -0.46 -2.64 -9.52
C ILE A 166 -0.07 -1.18 -9.79
N THR A 167 1.07 -0.94 -10.43
CA THR A 167 1.56 0.42 -10.69
C THR A 167 0.68 1.16 -11.71
N GLY A 168 0.11 0.47 -12.69
CA GLY A 168 -0.93 1.00 -13.58
C GLY A 168 -2.18 1.43 -12.81
N LEU A 169 -2.66 0.59 -11.87
CA LEU A 169 -3.81 0.93 -11.03
C LEU A 169 -3.53 2.11 -10.10
N ILE A 170 -2.32 2.19 -9.53
CA ILE A 170 -1.87 3.35 -8.73
C ILE A 170 -1.87 4.61 -9.61
N LYS A 171 -1.28 4.55 -10.80
CA LYS A 171 -1.25 5.68 -11.74
C LYS A 171 -2.65 6.20 -12.08
N GLU A 172 -3.62 5.31 -12.25
CA GLU A 172 -5.01 5.68 -12.54
C GLU A 172 -5.74 6.24 -11.32
N LEU A 173 -5.66 5.56 -10.17
CA LEU A 173 -6.49 5.87 -9.00
C LEU A 173 -5.96 7.05 -8.20
N VAL A 174 -4.65 7.16 -7.98
CA VAL A 174 -4.12 8.14 -7.04
C VAL A 174 -4.48 9.59 -7.43
N PRO A 175 -4.41 10.01 -8.71
CA PRO A 175 -4.91 11.31 -9.16
C PRO A 175 -6.35 11.66 -8.78
N THR A 176 -7.21 10.66 -8.53
CA THR A 176 -8.64 10.86 -8.26
C THR A 176 -8.93 11.22 -6.81
N PHE A 177 -8.11 10.72 -5.87
CA PHE A 177 -8.32 10.91 -4.42
C PHE A 177 -7.21 11.69 -3.71
N GLN A 178 -6.01 11.77 -4.28
CA GLN A 178 -4.90 12.57 -3.76
C GLN A 178 -4.64 13.75 -4.70
N ARG A 179 -5.40 14.83 -4.50
CA ARG A 179 -5.44 15.98 -5.42
C ARG A 179 -4.21 16.88 -5.32
N ASP A 180 -3.61 16.95 -4.14
CA ASP A 180 -2.41 17.74 -3.85
C ASP A 180 -1.26 16.79 -3.48
N PHE A 181 -0.37 16.49 -4.42
CA PHE A 181 0.94 15.95 -4.05
C PHE A 181 1.77 17.12 -3.58
N ALA A 182 1.92 17.21 -2.27
CA ALA A 182 2.84 18.18 -1.73
C ALA A 182 4.25 17.89 -2.23
N GLN A 183 4.77 18.83 -3.02
CA GLN A 183 6.20 18.95 -3.26
C GLN A 183 6.87 19.14 -1.89
N PRO A 184 7.99 18.46 -1.59
CA PRO A 184 8.75 18.79 -0.39
C PRO A 184 9.10 20.27 -0.46
N LYS A 185 8.62 21.07 0.50
CA LYS A 185 9.06 22.46 0.63
C LYS A 185 10.57 22.41 0.82
N ALA A 186 11.31 23.05 -0.08
CA ALA A 186 12.74 23.28 0.11
C ALA A 186 12.92 23.92 1.49
N VAL A 187 13.71 23.28 2.34
CA VAL A 187 14.15 23.88 3.60
C VAL A 187 15.08 25.01 3.19
N ALA A 188 14.55 26.23 3.08
CA ALA A 188 15.36 27.42 3.03
C ALA A 188 16.06 27.54 4.39
N LEU A 189 17.31 27.11 4.46
CA LEU A 189 18.22 27.48 5.53
C LEU A 189 18.52 28.96 5.35
N ASP A 190 17.65 29.79 5.93
CA ASP A 190 17.90 31.21 6.08
C ASP A 190 18.89 31.38 7.24
N VAL A 191 20.18 31.26 6.92
CA VAL A 191 21.25 31.64 7.85
C VAL A 191 21.30 33.16 7.86
N ALA A 192 20.50 33.74 8.73
CA ALA A 192 20.64 35.12 9.15
C ALA A 192 21.92 35.25 10.01
N ALA A 193 23.05 35.48 9.35
CA ALA A 193 24.22 36.06 10.00
C ALA A 193 24.08 37.58 10.00
N LYS A 194 23.56 38.13 11.10
CA LYS A 194 23.84 39.49 11.54
C LYS A 194 24.67 39.39 12.82
N HIS A 195 25.96 39.67 12.71
CA HIS A 195 26.68 40.71 13.45
C HIS A 195 28.13 40.76 12.96
#